data_AF-A0A841U0P8-F1
#
_entry.id   AF-A0A841U0P8-F1
#
_cell.length_a   1.000
_cell.length_b   1.000
_cell.length_c   1.000
_cell.angle_alpha   90.00
_cell.angle_beta   90.00
_cell.angle_gamma   90.00
#
_symmetry.space_group_name_H-M   'P 1'
#
loop_
_entity.id
_entity.type
_entity.pdbx_description
1 polymer ?
#
loop_
_entity_poly.entity_id
_entity_poly.type
_entity_poly.pdbx_seq_one_letter_code
_entity_poly.pdbx_strand_id
1 'polypeptide(L)' 'MSSAEEKIKMIGQMAKDAGLLEDPYWLERLEEPVPLWVVLEMLLKWIDRTDSGDGPYD' A
#
# COMPACT_ATOMS: atom_id res chain seq x y z
N MET A 1 -13.35 21.53 -1.39
CA MET A 1 -12.59 20.32 -1.70
C MET A 1 -13.53 19.38 -2.43
N SER A 2 -13.07 18.79 -3.52
CA SER A 2 -13.85 17.86 -4.34
C SER A 2 -13.99 16.52 -3.60
N SER A 3 -15.14 15.83 -3.76
CA SER A 3 -15.35 14.49 -3.18
C SER A 3 -14.28 13.47 -3.61
N ALA A 4 -13.63 13.68 -4.76
CA ALA A 4 -12.53 12.85 -5.23
C ALA A 4 -11.24 13.06 -4.42
N GLU A 5 -10.91 14.31 -4.07
CA GLU A 5 -9.72 14.65 -3.28
C GLU A 5 -9.78 14.03 -1.87
N GLU A 6 -10.97 14.04 -1.25
CA GLU A 6 -11.20 13.42 0.06
C GLU A 6 -11.00 11.91 0.03
N LYS A 7 -11.50 11.24 -1.01
CA LYS A 7 -11.32 9.80 -1.20
C LYS A 7 -9.86 9.43 -1.42
N ILE A 8 -9.15 10.20 -2.25
CA ILE A 8 -7.73 9.99 -2.51
C ILE A 8 -6.94 10.09 -1.20
N LYS A 9 -7.17 11.14 -0.41
CA LYS A 9 -6.50 11.34 0.88
C LYS A 9 -6.81 10.23 1.89
N MET A 10 -8.07 9.80 1.94
CA MET A 10 -8.50 8.70 2.82
C MET A 10 -7.80 7.38 2.45
N ILE A 11 -7.72 7.05 1.15
CA ILE A 11 -7.03 5.85 0.66
C ILE A 11 -5.53 5.93 0.95
N GLY A 12 -4.90 7.09 0.74
CA GLY A 12 -3.49 7.31 1.06
C GLY A 12 -3.20 7.07 2.54
N GLN A 13 -4.04 7.59 3.43
CA GLN A 13 -3.89 7.38 4.87
C GLN A 13 -4.03 5.89 5.24
N MET A 14 -5.00 5.18 4.68
CA MET A 14 -5.16 3.74 4.89
C MET A 14 -3.93 2.94 4.41
N ALA A 15 -3.34 3.33 3.28
CA ALA A 15 -2.14 2.67 2.76
C ALA A 15 -0.92 2.90 3.68
N LYS A 16 -0.80 4.10 4.26
CA LYS A 16 0.23 4.37 5.29
C LYS A 16 0.00 3.53 6.54
N ASP A 17 -1.22 3.49 7.05
CA ASP A 17 -1.55 2.73 8.26
C ASP A 17 -1.36 1.21 8.07
N ALA A 18 -1.56 0.72 6.84
CA ALA A 18 -1.32 -0.67 6.47
C ALA A 18 0.17 -1.02 6.26
N GLY A 19 1.08 -0.05 6.40
CA GLY A 19 2.51 -0.22 6.16
C GLY A 19 2.85 -0.43 4.68
N LEU A 20 1.96 -0.04 3.76
CA LEU A 20 2.16 -0.11 2.31
C LEU A 20 2.88 1.14 1.79
N LEU A 21 2.73 2.28 2.47
CA LEU A 21 3.47 3.51 2.21
C LEU A 21 4.39 3.82 3.39
N GLU A 22 5.67 3.55 3.23
CA GLU A 22 6.69 3.78 4.27
C GLU A 22 7.16 5.24 4.29
N ASP A 23 7.14 5.93 3.14
CA ASP A 23 7.51 7.34 3.02
C ASP A 23 6.26 8.26 3.07
N PRO A 24 6.16 9.17 4.06
CA PRO A 24 5.07 10.14 4.16
C PRO A 24 4.92 11.04 2.93
N TYR A 25 5.99 11.27 2.16
CA TYR A 25 5.99 12.12 0.98
C TYR A 25 5.05 11.60 -0.13
N TRP A 26 4.75 10.30 -0.14
CA TRP A 26 3.76 9.72 -1.07
C TRP A 26 2.34 10.25 -0.85
N LEU A 27 1.99 10.65 0.37
CA LEU A 27 0.67 11.22 0.67
C LEU A 27 0.45 12.56 -0.04
N GLU A 28 1.53 13.26 -0.39
CA GLU A 28 1.49 14.55 -1.08
C GLU A 28 1.38 14.39 -2.60
N ARG A 29 1.56 13.17 -3.13
CA ARG A 29 1.66 12.88 -4.58
C ARG A 29 0.75 11.74 -5.05
N LEU A 30 -0.38 11.55 -4.38
CA LEU A 30 -1.32 10.44 -4.66
C LEU A 30 -1.99 10.50 -6.04
N GLU A 31 -1.95 11.65 -6.72
CA GLU A 31 -2.47 11.83 -8.08
C GLU A 31 -1.44 11.48 -9.17
N GLU A 32 -0.20 11.23 -8.78
CA GLU A 32 0.87 10.86 -9.69
C GLU A 32 0.94 9.33 -9.88
N PRO A 33 1.43 8.85 -11.04
CA PRO A 33 1.65 7.44 -11.24
C PRO A 33 2.66 6.90 -10.22
N VAL A 34 2.27 5.83 -9.53
CA VAL A 34 3.10 5.16 -8.53
C VAL A 34 4.28 4.47 -9.22
N PRO A 35 5.50 4.54 -8.67
CA PRO A 35 6.65 3.84 -9.23
C PRO A 35 6.46 2.33 -9.23
N LEU A 36 7.03 1.67 -10.25
CA LEU A 36 6.97 0.22 -10.39
C LEU A 36 7.47 -0.53 -9.16
N TRP A 37 8.56 -0.06 -8.53
CA TRP A 37 9.15 -0.73 -7.37
C TRP A 37 8.19 -0.80 -6.17
N VAL A 38 7.37 0.24 -5.95
CA VAL A 38 6.34 0.25 -4.90
C VAL A 38 5.31 -0.85 -5.14
N VAL A 39 4.86 -1.00 -6.39
CA VAL A 39 3.91 -2.05 -6.77
C VAL A 39 4.51 -3.44 -6.55
N LEU A 40 5.80 -3.62 -6.86
CA LEU A 40 6.51 -4.87 -6.61
C LEU A 40 6.61 -5.18 -5.11
N GLU A 41 6.91 -4.20 -4.26
CA GLU A 41 6.92 -4.37 -2.80
C GLU A 41 5.55 -4.76 -2.25
N MET A 42 4.46 -4.15 -2.77
CA MET A 42 3.10 -4.52 -2.38
C MET A 42 2.78 -5.99 -2.74
N LEU A 43 3.22 -6.45 -3.92
CA LEU A 43 3.05 -7.84 -4.36
C LEU A 43 3.85 -8.82 -3.47
N LEU A 44 5.10 -8.48 -3.11
CA LEU A 44 5.91 -9.29 -2.21
C LEU A 44 5.28 -9.40 -0.81
N LYS A 45 4.88 -8.27 -0.23
CA LYS A 45 4.15 -8.23 1.06
C LYS A 45 2.85 -9.04 1.00
N TRP A 46 2.20 -9.09 -0.15
CA TRP A 46 1.00 -9.92 -0.34
C TRP A 46 1.33 -11.40 -0.37
N ILE A 47 2.35 -11.81 -1.13
CA ILE A 47 2.86 -13.19 -1.18
C ILE A 47 3.20 -13.68 0.23
N ASP A 48 3.99 -12.92 0.99
CA ASP A 48 4.38 -13.25 2.37
C ASP A 48 3.18 -13.47 3.30
N ARG A 49 2.12 -12.65 3.15
CA ARG A 49 0.87 -12.81 3.93
C ARG A 49 0.10 -14.07 3.56
N THR A 50 0.14 -14.49 2.31
CA THR A 50 -0.52 -15.73 1.84
C THR A 50 0.25 -17.00 2.22
N ASP A 51 1.58 -16.91 2.32
CA ASP A 51 2.45 -18.07 2.65
C ASP A 51 2.48 -18.41 4.15
N SER A 52 1.84 -17.59 4.97
CA SER A 52 1.70 -17.80 6.43
C SER A 52 0.75 -18.96 6.81
N GLY A 53 0.30 -19.77 5.85
CA GLY A 53 -0.84 -20.68 5.98
C GLY A 53 -0.56 -22.19 6.02
N ASP A 54 0.58 -22.69 5.52
CA ASP A 54 0.80 -24.15 5.45
C ASP A 54 2.28 -24.52 5.61
N GLY A 55 2.73 -24.61 6.87
CA GLY A 55 3.95 -25.34 7.20
C GLY A 55 3.61 -26.81 7.51
N PRO A 56 4.20 -27.81 6.83
CA PRO A 56 3.92 -29.24 7.06
C PRO A 56 4.66 -29.81 8.28
N TYR A 57 4.78 -29.03 9.36
CA TYR A 57 5.41 -29.47 10.61
C TYR A 57 4.44 -29.46 11.81
N ASP A 58 3.14 -29.64 11.56
CA ASP A 58 2.20 -30.21 12.53
C ASP A 58 1.94 -31.69 12.17
#